data_AF-A0A2E9WRY6-F1
#
_entry.id   AF-A0A2E9WRY6-F1
#
_cell.length_a   1.000
_cell.length_b   1.000
_cell.length_c   1.000
_cell.angle_alpha   90.00
_cell.angle_beta   90.00
_cell.angle_gamma   90.00
#
_symmetry.space_group_name_H-M   'P 1'
#
loop_
_entity.id
_entity.type
_entity.pdbx_description
1 polymer ?
#
loop_
_entity_poly.entity_id
_entity_poly.type
_entity_poly.pdbx_seq_one_letter_code
_entity_poly.pdbx_strand_id
1 'polypeptide(L)'
;MANKKPKQLETESKYEYLDRDGDGVISDDEMANEKRMIELEDLRSDMENEDKKQDAQRAMAWFALAGMLLYPFAVVIAAWMGLEKAPAILGDMAPTYFVSVAAIVAAFYAKEVLHKK
;
A
#
# COMPACT_ATOMS: atom_id res chain seq x y z
N MET A 1 -42.10 14.89 -37.38
CA MET A 1 -40.99 14.83 -36.40
C MET A 1 -39.85 15.65 -36.96
N ALA A 2 -39.44 16.73 -36.28
CA ALA A 2 -38.41 17.62 -36.79
C ALA A 2 -37.06 16.87 -36.87
N ASN A 3 -36.47 16.82 -38.05
CA ASN A 3 -35.18 16.18 -38.30
C ASN A 3 -34.08 17.05 -37.67
N LYS A 4 -33.69 16.74 -36.44
CA LYS A 4 -32.69 17.49 -35.68
C LYS A 4 -31.31 17.04 -36.16
N LYS A 5 -30.55 17.95 -36.79
CA LYS A 5 -29.17 17.65 -37.21
C LYS A 5 -28.29 17.36 -35.98
N PRO A 6 -27.35 16.41 -36.07
CA PRO A 6 -26.41 16.12 -34.98
C PRO A 6 -25.51 17.32 -34.71
N LYS A 7 -25.07 17.45 -33.45
CA LYS A 7 -24.12 18.50 -33.03
C LYS A 7 -22.71 18.06 -33.41
N GLN A 8 -22.00 18.87 -34.19
CA GLN A 8 -20.63 18.61 -34.61
C GLN A 8 -19.62 19.28 -33.68
N LEU A 9 -18.42 18.74 -33.63
CA LEU A 9 -17.29 19.31 -32.91
C LEU A 9 -16.78 20.61 -33.55
N GLU A 10 -16.22 21.50 -32.73
CA GLU A 10 -15.46 22.66 -33.21
C GLU A 10 -14.12 22.19 -33.80
N THR A 11 -13.59 22.91 -34.80
CA THR A 11 -12.27 22.61 -35.41
C THR A 11 -11.18 22.72 -34.34
N GLU A 12 -10.32 21.70 -34.22
CA GLU A 12 -9.30 21.56 -33.16
C GLU A 12 -9.88 21.39 -31.74
N SER A 13 -11.03 20.69 -31.62
CA SER A 13 -11.59 20.39 -30.31
C SER A 13 -10.66 19.48 -29.51
N LYS A 14 -10.48 19.79 -28.22
CA LYS A 14 -9.75 18.92 -27.27
C LYS A 14 -10.29 17.49 -27.18
N TYR A 15 -11.49 17.23 -27.70
CA TYR A 15 -12.16 15.93 -27.67
C TYR A 15 -12.12 15.21 -29.03
N GLU A 16 -11.39 15.72 -30.02
CA GLU A 16 -11.22 15.04 -31.33
C GLU A 16 -10.69 13.60 -31.18
N TYR A 17 -9.93 13.30 -30.13
CA TYR A 17 -9.43 11.94 -29.87
C TYR A 17 -10.53 10.92 -29.50
N LEU A 18 -11.72 11.40 -29.12
CA LEU A 18 -12.87 10.55 -28.76
C LEU A 18 -13.70 10.13 -29.99
N ASP A 19 -13.58 10.88 -31.09
CA ASP A 19 -14.21 10.57 -32.37
C ASP A 19 -13.39 9.47 -33.07
N ARG A 20 -13.82 8.21 -32.91
CA ARG A 20 -13.10 7.02 -33.37
C ARG A 20 -13.43 6.66 -34.81
N ASP A 21 -14.59 7.09 -35.31
CA ASP A 21 -15.02 6.82 -36.68
C ASP A 21 -14.79 8.00 -37.64
N GLY A 22 -14.45 9.18 -37.12
CA GLY A 22 -14.02 10.36 -37.86
C GLY A 22 -15.17 11.11 -38.52
N ASP A 23 -16.40 10.98 -37.98
CA ASP A 23 -17.61 11.60 -38.54
C ASP A 23 -17.84 13.05 -38.05
N GLY A 24 -17.01 13.53 -37.11
CA GLY A 24 -17.07 14.87 -36.53
C GLY A 24 -18.11 15.02 -35.41
N VAL A 25 -18.73 13.94 -34.94
CA VAL A 25 -19.76 13.89 -33.89
C VAL A 25 -19.42 12.81 -32.87
N ILE A 26 -19.14 13.20 -31.63
CA ILE A 26 -18.95 12.21 -30.56
C ILE A 26 -20.30 11.59 -30.19
N SER A 27 -20.46 10.30 -30.47
CA SER A 27 -21.62 9.52 -30.07
C SER A 27 -21.60 9.16 -28.57
N ASP A 28 -22.78 8.88 -28.02
CA ASP A 28 -22.89 8.40 -26.63
C ASP A 28 -22.12 7.08 -26.41
N ASP A 29 -22.02 6.24 -27.45
CA ASP A 29 -21.28 4.97 -27.42
C ASP A 29 -19.76 5.19 -27.36
N GLU A 30 -19.22 6.18 -28.08
CA GLU A 30 -17.81 6.54 -28.01
C GLU A 30 -17.42 7.10 -26.65
N MET A 31 -18.25 7.99 -26.09
CA MET A 31 -18.05 8.47 -24.71
C MET A 31 -18.17 7.35 -23.67
N ALA A 32 -19.08 6.39 -23.86
CA ALA A 32 -19.24 5.25 -22.97
C ALA A 32 -18.02 4.32 -23.03
N ASN A 33 -17.48 4.09 -24.22
CA ASN A 33 -16.28 3.29 -24.42
C ASN A 33 -15.05 3.93 -23.76
N GLU A 34 -14.84 5.23 -23.93
CA GLU A 34 -13.72 5.92 -23.27
C GLU A 34 -13.81 5.82 -21.74
N LYS A 35 -14.99 6.12 -21.18
CA LYS A 35 -15.20 5.99 -19.73
C LYS A 35 -14.88 4.59 -19.21
N ARG A 36 -15.26 3.57 -19.99
CA ARG A 36 -14.97 2.17 -19.66
C ARG A 36 -13.47 1.87 -19.74
N MET A 37 -12.77 2.44 -20.73
CA MET A 37 -11.31 2.28 -20.85
C MET A 37 -10.58 2.91 -19.67
N ILE A 38 -10.96 4.13 -19.27
CA ILE A 38 -10.41 4.82 -18.10
C ILE A 38 -10.69 4.01 -16.82
N GLU A 39 -11.91 3.52 -16.62
CA GLU A 39 -12.26 2.70 -15.47
C GLU A 39 -11.45 1.40 -15.41
N LEU A 40 -11.22 0.75 -16.56
CA LEU A 40 -10.39 -0.44 -16.65
C LEU A 40 -8.91 -0.15 -16.36
N GLU A 41 -8.40 1.01 -16.78
CA GLU A 41 -7.04 1.44 -16.51
C GLU A 41 -6.83 1.76 -15.03
N ASP A 42 -7.78 2.45 -14.41
CA ASP A 42 -7.79 2.73 -12.96
C ASP A 42 -7.83 1.42 -12.14
N LEU A 43 -8.76 0.51 -12.49
CA LEU A 43 -8.84 -0.81 -11.84
C LEU A 43 -7.53 -1.58 -11.93
N ARG A 44 -6.88 -1.55 -13.10
CA ARG A 44 -5.59 -2.21 -13.30
C ARG A 44 -4.49 -1.55 -12.47
N SER A 45 -4.42 -0.23 -12.43
CA SER A 45 -3.46 0.54 -11.63
C SER A 45 -3.62 0.23 -10.14
N ASP A 46 -4.86 0.16 -9.65
CA ASP A 46 -5.16 -0.19 -8.27
C ASP A 46 -4.71 -1.62 -7.95
N MET A 47 -4.99 -2.58 -8.82
CA MET A 47 -4.51 -3.96 -8.67
C MET A 47 -2.97 -4.03 -8.60
N GLU A 48 -2.27 -3.35 -9.51
CA GLU A 48 -0.79 -3.32 -9.52
C GLU A 48 -0.22 -2.66 -8.26
N ASN A 49 -0.91 -1.64 -7.72
CA ASN A 49 -0.51 -1.00 -6.47
C ASN A 49 -0.77 -1.89 -5.24
N GLU A 50 -1.86 -2.65 -5.23
CA GLU A 50 -2.16 -3.61 -4.17
C GLU A 50 -1.13 -4.73 -4.12
N ASP A 51 -0.75 -5.29 -5.26
CA ASP A 51 0.28 -6.35 -5.33
C ASP A 51 1.63 -5.85 -4.80
N LYS A 52 2.06 -4.65 -5.22
CA LYS A 52 3.29 -4.02 -4.70
C LYS A 52 3.25 -3.82 -3.19
N LYS A 53 2.10 -3.42 -2.63
CA LYS A 53 1.93 -3.28 -1.18
C LYS A 53 2.04 -4.64 -0.48
N GLN A 54 1.45 -5.70 -1.03
CA GLN A 54 1.54 -7.05 -0.46
C GLN A 54 2.97 -7.57 -0.46
N ASP A 55 3.70 -7.38 -1.55
CA ASP A 55 5.11 -7.80 -1.64
C ASP A 55 6.00 -7.00 -0.69
N ALA A 56 5.78 -5.68 -0.59
CA ALA A 56 6.48 -4.85 0.38
C ALA A 56 6.17 -5.29 1.83
N GLN A 57 4.92 -5.58 2.15
CA GLN A 57 4.52 -6.11 3.46
C GLN A 57 5.16 -7.47 3.74
N ARG A 58 5.22 -8.35 2.75
CA ARG A 58 5.88 -9.66 2.87
C ARG A 58 7.37 -9.51 3.14
N ALA A 59 8.05 -8.63 2.40
CA ALA A 59 9.47 -8.34 2.60
C ALA A 59 9.73 -7.75 3.99
N MET A 60 8.90 -6.79 4.42
CA MET A 60 8.99 -6.21 5.76
C MET A 60 8.72 -7.25 6.87
N ALA A 61 7.73 -8.13 6.67
CA ALA A 61 7.44 -9.22 7.60
C ALA A 61 8.63 -10.17 7.72
N TRP A 62 9.26 -10.58 6.61
CA TRP A 62 10.45 -11.42 6.63
C TRP A 62 11.63 -10.74 7.34
N PHE A 63 11.85 -9.46 7.09
CA PHE A 63 12.89 -8.69 7.79
C PHE A 63 12.63 -8.62 9.30
N ALA A 64 11.40 -8.34 9.70
CA ALA A 64 11.01 -8.28 11.11
C ALA A 64 11.13 -9.66 11.79
N LEU A 65 10.69 -10.74 11.12
CA LEU A 65 10.82 -12.11 11.63
C LEU A 65 12.29 -12.50 11.82
N ALA A 66 13.16 -12.17 10.86
CA ALA A 66 14.60 -12.41 10.99
C ALA A 66 15.21 -11.59 12.15
N GLY A 67 14.83 -10.32 12.28
CA GLY A 67 15.29 -9.43 13.35
C GLY A 67 14.87 -9.91 14.75
N MET A 68 13.64 -10.39 14.92
CA MET A 68 13.16 -10.93 16.19
C MET A 68 13.89 -12.22 16.58
N LEU A 69 14.35 -13.01 15.61
CA LEU A 69 15.09 -14.24 15.86
C LEU A 69 16.56 -14.01 16.23
N LEU A 70 17.10 -12.81 15.96
CA LEU A 70 18.51 -12.47 16.22
C LEU A 70 18.88 -12.65 17.69
N TYR A 71 18.03 -12.16 18.61
CA TYR A 71 18.30 -12.24 20.05
C TYR A 71 18.27 -13.69 20.57
N PRO A 72 17.23 -14.51 20.33
CA PRO A 72 17.25 -15.94 20.68
C PRO A 72 18.42 -16.69 20.05
N PHE A 73 18.77 -16.40 18.80
CA PHE A 73 19.90 -17.04 18.13
C PHE A 73 21.24 -16.71 18.81
N ALA A 74 21.46 -15.45 19.19
CA ALA A 74 22.64 -15.03 19.93
C ALA A 74 22.73 -15.68 21.32
N VAL A 75 21.58 -15.86 22.01
CA VAL A 75 21.52 -16.58 23.30
C VAL A 75 21.99 -18.02 23.16
N VAL A 76 21.52 -18.73 22.12
CA VAL A 76 21.93 -20.12 21.86
C VAL A 76 23.42 -20.23 21.56
N ILE A 77 23.98 -19.32 20.76
CA ILE A 77 25.44 -19.28 20.49
C ILE A 77 26.23 -19.02 21.77
N ALA A 78 25.81 -18.06 22.60
CA ALA A 78 26.48 -17.76 23.87
C ALA A 78 26.45 -18.96 24.83
N ALA A 79 25.32 -19.69 24.88
CA ALA A 79 25.22 -20.94 25.64
C ALA A 79 26.16 -22.02 25.08
N TRP A 80 26.27 -22.15 23.76
CA TRP A 80 27.18 -23.11 23.12
C TRP A 80 28.66 -22.78 23.38
N MET A 81 29.00 -21.49 23.51
CA MET A 81 30.33 -21.01 23.90
C MET A 81 30.60 -21.09 25.42
N GLY A 82 29.65 -21.59 26.23
CA GLY A 82 29.83 -21.77 27.67
C GLY A 82 29.76 -20.47 28.50
N LEU A 83 29.15 -19.40 27.96
CA LEU A 83 28.98 -18.12 28.67
C LEU A 83 27.80 -18.21 29.66
N GLU A 84 28.00 -18.87 30.80
CA GLU A 84 26.94 -19.16 31.79
C GLU A 84 26.27 -17.92 32.40
N LYS A 85 26.94 -16.76 32.40
CA LYS A 85 26.38 -15.50 32.91
C LYS A 85 25.46 -14.78 31.92
N ALA A 86 25.52 -15.11 30.62
CA ALA A 86 24.73 -14.44 29.61
C ALA A 86 23.22 -14.72 29.75
N PRO A 87 22.75 -15.98 29.91
CA PRO A 87 21.32 -16.26 30.10
C PRO A 87 20.70 -15.57 31.32
N ALA A 88 21.44 -15.48 32.43
CA ALA A 88 20.97 -14.85 33.66
C ALA A 88 20.78 -13.33 33.51
N ILE A 89 21.80 -12.63 32.99
CA ILE A 89 21.72 -11.18 32.74
C ILE A 89 20.61 -10.85 31.73
N LEU A 90 20.47 -11.69 30.70
CA LEU A 90 19.44 -11.54 29.68
C LEU A 90 18.02 -11.78 30.22
N GLY A 91 17.85 -12.74 31.13
CA GLY A 91 16.58 -12.95 31.84
C GLY A 91 16.21 -11.77 32.74
N ASP A 92 17.17 -11.23 33.48
CA ASP A 92 16.94 -10.11 34.41
C ASP A 92 16.58 -8.79 33.69
N MET A 93 17.01 -8.61 32.44
CA MET A 93 16.69 -7.42 31.64
C MET A 93 15.35 -7.50 30.89
N ALA A 94 14.78 -8.69 30.72
CA ALA A 94 13.57 -8.88 29.94
C ALA A 94 12.37 -8.04 30.43
N PRO A 95 12.06 -7.95 31.74
CA PRO A 95 10.93 -7.16 32.22
C PRO A 95 11.03 -5.69 31.85
N THR A 96 12.21 -5.09 32.01
CA THR A 96 12.48 -3.69 31.66
C THR A 96 12.25 -3.43 30.18
N TYR A 97 12.74 -4.33 29.31
CA TYR A 97 12.54 -4.22 27.86
C TYR A 97 11.06 -4.27 27.48
N PHE A 98 10.30 -5.25 28.00
CA PHE A 98 8.88 -5.39 27.68
C PHE A 98 8.05 -4.19 28.14
N VAL A 99 8.30 -3.70 29.36
CA VAL A 99 7.59 -2.52 29.91
C VAL A 99 7.92 -1.27 29.09
N SER A 100 9.19 -1.05 28.73
CA SER A 100 9.59 0.10 27.90
C SER A 100 8.98 0.06 26.51
N VAL A 101 8.97 -1.10 25.82
CA VAL A 101 8.35 -1.23 24.50
C VAL A 101 6.84 -1.01 24.58
N ALA A 102 6.16 -1.58 25.57
CA ALA A 102 4.72 -1.37 25.76
C ALA A 102 4.39 0.11 26.00
N ALA A 103 5.21 0.82 26.78
CA ALA A 103 5.04 2.26 27.01
C ALA A 103 5.20 3.09 25.73
N ILE A 104 6.20 2.77 24.90
CA ILE A 104 6.40 3.42 23.59
C ILE A 104 5.19 3.17 22.69
N VAL A 105 4.74 1.92 22.57
CA VAL A 105 3.55 1.56 21.77
C VAL A 105 2.34 2.33 22.27
N ALA A 106 2.08 2.34 23.58
CA ALA A 106 0.96 3.09 24.16
C ALA A 106 1.04 4.59 23.84
N ALA A 107 2.22 5.20 23.90
CA ALA A 107 2.42 6.62 23.57
C ALA A 107 2.12 6.92 22.09
N PHE A 108 2.53 6.06 21.16
CA PHE A 108 2.23 6.23 19.74
C PHE A 108 0.74 6.10 19.45
N TYR A 109 0.09 5.05 19.96
CA TYR A 109 -1.36 4.86 19.78
C TYR A 109 -2.17 6.00 20.42
N ALA A 110 -1.78 6.47 21.61
CA ALA A 110 -2.43 7.61 22.26
C ALA A 110 -2.32 8.88 21.40
N LYS A 111 -1.15 9.15 20.79
CA LYS A 111 -0.94 10.29 19.90
C LYS A 111 -1.83 10.23 18.66
N GLU A 112 -1.96 9.06 18.04
CA GLU A 112 -2.82 8.89 16.85
C GLU A 112 -4.30 9.14 17.15
N VAL A 113 -4.79 8.67 18.31
CA VAL A 113 -6.18 8.90 18.74
C VAL A 113 -6.45 10.38 19.02
N LEU A 114 -5.48 11.10 19.62
CA LEU A 114 -5.61 12.53 19.89
C LEU A 114 -5.59 13.39 18.62
N HIS A 115 -4.86 12.99 17.58
CA HIS A 115 -4.86 13.69 16.28
C HIS A 115 -6.16 13.52 15.48
N LYS A 116 -6.99 12.52 15.81
CA LYS A 116 -8.22 12.19 15.06
C LYS A 116 -9.47 12.91 15.61
N LYS A 117 -9.31 13.83 16.57
CA LYS A 117 -10.35 14.72 17.10
C LYS A 117 -10.16 16.14 16.59
#